data_AF-A0A6P6WVK3-F1
#
_entry.id   AF-A0A6P6WVK3-F1
#
_cell.length_a   1.000
_cell.length_b   1.000
_cell.length_c   1.000
_cell.angle_alpha   90.00
_cell.angle_beta   90.00
_cell.angle_gamma   90.00
#
_symmetry.space_group_name_H-M   'P 1'
#
loop_
_entity.id
_entity.type
_entity.pdbx_description
1 polymer ?
#
loop_
_entity_poly.entity_id
_entity_poly.type
_entity_poly.pdbx_seq_one_letter_code
_entity_poly.pdbx_strand_id
1 'polypeptide(L)'
;MPSSRALKLCLLMACLILEASAAGNFYRDVKINFGDGRAKIDKSGQRNFTCKSNLYLAIQLAQLPHSLSSQGERHDEIDFEFLGNASGQPCTLHTNVYAQGKGNREQQFRLWFMLGKPDGSPIRAFNNNEGSGIPFPKNQPMKVYCSLWNADDWATQGGQIKTDWTLAPFLAFYRNFNADACVWSASAGSSCTSKTPHSINTQAWETQGLDAKGRNRMRWVQSKFIIYDYCKDSKRVNGRFPAECRRSRFL
;
A
#
# COMPACT_ATOMS: atom_id res chain seq x y z
N MET A 1 -32.72 6.56 -13.06
CA MET A 1 -31.45 7.23 -12.69
C MET A 1 -30.38 6.15 -12.57
N PRO A 2 -29.35 6.12 -13.43
CA PRO A 2 -28.39 5.02 -13.41
C PRO A 2 -27.49 5.15 -12.18
N SER A 3 -27.43 4.05 -11.42
CA SER A 3 -26.59 3.81 -10.26
C SER A 3 -25.12 4.14 -10.56
N SER A 4 -24.55 5.10 -9.83
CA SER A 4 -23.12 5.42 -9.88
C SER A 4 -22.33 4.20 -9.39
N ARG A 5 -21.68 3.48 -10.31
CA ARG A 5 -20.71 2.44 -9.97
C ARG A 5 -19.52 3.12 -9.29
N ALA A 6 -19.50 3.12 -7.96
CA ALA A 6 -18.42 3.68 -7.17
C ALA A 6 -17.12 2.90 -7.46
N LEU A 7 -16.07 3.62 -7.84
CA LEU A 7 -14.71 3.11 -7.96
C LEU A 7 -14.26 2.61 -6.58
N LYS A 8 -13.88 1.34 -6.45
CA LYS A 8 -13.47 0.74 -5.18
C LYS A 8 -11.98 0.47 -5.21
N LEU A 9 -11.21 1.11 -4.34
CA LEU A 9 -9.82 0.73 -4.13
C LEU A 9 -9.77 -0.44 -3.13
N CYS A 10 -9.64 -1.65 -3.67
CA CYS A 10 -9.40 -2.84 -2.87
C CYS A 10 -7.90 -3.04 -2.73
N LEU A 11 -7.39 -2.97 -1.49
CA LEU A 11 -5.99 -3.22 -1.19
C LEU A 11 -5.82 -4.74 -1.01
N LEU A 12 -5.57 -5.41 -2.13
CA LEU A 12 -5.14 -6.79 -2.12
C LEU A 12 -3.66 -6.83 -1.76
N MET A 13 -3.27 -7.67 -0.80
CA MET A 13 -1.90 -8.16 -0.70
C MET A 13 -1.69 -9.15 -1.86
N ALA A 14 -1.71 -8.62 -3.08
CA ALA A 14 -1.44 -9.39 -4.28
C ALA A 14 0.07 -9.57 -4.38
N CYS A 15 0.59 -10.57 -3.67
CA CYS A 15 1.83 -11.18 -4.13
C CYS A 15 1.48 -11.97 -5.39
N LEU A 16 1.73 -11.36 -6.54
CA LEU A 16 2.26 -12.05 -7.72
C LEU A 16 1.53 -13.34 -8.06
N ILE A 17 0.29 -13.19 -8.52
CA ILE A 17 -0.38 -14.22 -9.28
C ILE A 17 -0.17 -13.87 -10.76
N LEU A 18 0.25 -14.89 -11.52
CA LEU A 18 0.50 -14.82 -12.94
C LEU A 18 -0.73 -14.26 -13.67
N GLU A 19 -0.61 -13.06 -14.19
CA GLU A 19 -1.36 -12.63 -15.36
C GLU A 19 -0.37 -11.96 -16.30
N ALA A 20 -0.45 -12.31 -17.57
CA ALA A 20 0.41 -11.81 -18.63
C ALA A 20 0.07 -10.34 -18.92
N SER A 21 0.50 -9.42 -18.05
CA SER A 21 0.64 -8.01 -18.35
C SER A 21 2.13 -7.67 -18.47
N ALA A 22 2.46 -6.61 -19.21
CA ALA A 22 3.83 -6.28 -19.59
C ALA A 22 4.76 -6.33 -18.36
N ALA A 23 5.68 -7.31 -18.35
CA ALA A 23 6.56 -7.53 -17.20
C ALA A 23 7.31 -6.22 -16.88
N GLY A 24 7.03 -5.67 -15.71
CA GLY A 24 7.78 -4.57 -15.16
C GLY A 24 9.25 -4.96 -15.05
N ASN A 25 10.15 -4.02 -15.31
CA ASN A 25 11.59 -4.26 -15.27
C ASN A 25 12.26 -3.24 -14.34
N PHE A 26 12.93 -3.72 -13.29
CA PHE A 26 13.62 -2.84 -12.33
C PHE A 26 14.66 -1.91 -12.97
N TYR A 27 15.23 -2.25 -14.13
CA TYR A 27 16.17 -1.37 -14.85
C TYR A 27 15.48 -0.26 -15.64
N ARG A 28 14.27 -0.51 -16.14
CA ARG A 28 13.53 0.44 -16.98
C ARG A 28 12.59 1.32 -16.16
N ASP A 29 11.91 0.71 -15.18
CA ASP A 29 10.72 1.28 -14.55
C ASP A 29 11.00 1.76 -13.12
N VAL A 30 12.18 1.46 -12.55
CA VAL A 30 12.54 1.82 -11.17
C VAL A 30 13.83 2.65 -11.14
N LYS A 31 13.77 3.79 -10.44
CA LYS A 31 14.92 4.66 -10.18
C LYS A 31 15.34 4.57 -8.71
N ILE A 32 16.64 4.48 -8.46
CA ILE A 32 17.21 4.62 -7.12
C ILE A 32 17.34 6.12 -6.83
N ASN A 33 16.65 6.59 -5.78
CA ASN A 33 16.61 8.01 -5.44
C ASN A 33 17.56 8.40 -4.30
N PHE A 34 17.96 7.44 -3.45
CA PHE A 34 18.84 7.66 -2.30
C PHE A 34 19.52 6.34 -1.87
N GLY A 35 20.46 6.42 -0.92
CA GLY A 35 21.01 5.24 -0.24
C GLY A 35 22.49 4.95 -0.51
N ASP A 36 23.23 5.84 -1.18
CA ASP A 36 24.70 5.82 -1.27
C ASP A 36 25.29 4.47 -1.74
N GLY A 37 24.65 3.85 -2.73
CA GLY A 37 25.07 2.55 -3.27
C GLY A 37 24.63 1.33 -2.46
N ARG A 38 23.84 1.51 -1.39
CA ARG A 38 23.22 0.41 -0.62
C ARG A 38 22.08 -0.27 -1.38
N ALA A 39 21.44 0.45 -2.31
CA ALA A 39 20.48 -0.14 -3.26
C ALA A 39 21.20 -0.55 -4.56
N LYS A 40 20.96 -1.78 -5.05
CA LYS A 40 21.61 -2.38 -6.22
C LYS A 40 20.62 -3.24 -7.02
N ILE A 41 20.62 -3.13 -8.35
CA ILE A 41 19.86 -4.02 -9.27
C ILE A 41 20.81 -5.12 -9.72
N ASP A 42 20.47 -6.38 -9.48
CA ASP A 42 21.28 -7.51 -9.96
C ASP A 42 20.99 -7.84 -11.43
N LYS A 43 21.97 -8.46 -12.10
CA LYS A 43 21.96 -8.77 -13.54
C LYS A 43 20.80 -9.69 -13.97
N SER A 44 20.12 -10.36 -13.04
CA SER A 44 18.98 -11.24 -13.34
C SER A 44 17.65 -10.48 -13.42
N GLY A 45 17.65 -9.17 -13.14
CA GLY A 45 16.42 -8.38 -13.04
C GLY A 45 15.60 -8.73 -11.78
N GLN A 46 16.20 -9.45 -10.83
CA GLN A 46 15.64 -9.67 -9.49
C GLN A 46 16.36 -8.73 -8.51
N ARG A 47 15.80 -8.51 -7.31
CA ARG A 47 16.59 -7.93 -6.22
C ARG A 47 16.68 -8.91 -5.09
N ASN A 48 17.93 -9.27 -4.80
CA ASN A 48 18.29 -10.04 -3.65
C ASN A 48 18.79 -9.18 -2.46
N PHE A 49 18.08 -9.16 -1.33
CA PHE A 49 18.33 -8.45 -0.06
C PHE A 49 17.65 -9.06 1.21
N THR A 50 18.36 -9.75 2.09
CA THR A 50 17.86 -10.42 3.32
C THR A 50 17.29 -9.61 4.50
N CYS A 51 15.98 -9.71 4.74
CA CYS A 51 15.36 -9.18 5.96
C CYS A 51 15.74 -9.98 7.19
N LYS A 52 16.52 -9.36 8.08
CA LYS A 52 16.67 -9.74 9.50
C LYS A 52 16.82 -8.50 10.37
N SER A 53 15.93 -8.41 11.36
CA SER A 53 15.87 -7.53 12.56
C SER A 53 15.57 -6.03 12.37
N ASN A 54 14.68 -5.51 13.23
CA ASN A 54 14.31 -4.14 13.63
C ASN A 54 14.21 -2.98 12.61
N LEU A 55 14.56 -3.14 11.33
CA LEU A 55 14.30 -2.11 10.32
C LEU A 55 12.88 -2.17 9.76
N TYR A 56 12.44 -1.01 9.29
CA TYR A 56 11.14 -0.78 8.69
C TYR A 56 11.26 -0.84 7.16
N LEU A 57 10.35 -1.58 6.52
CA LEU A 57 10.22 -1.64 5.06
C LEU A 57 8.92 -0.97 4.61
N ALA A 58 9.00 0.12 3.86
CA ALA A 58 7.83 0.70 3.19
C ALA A 58 7.74 0.32 1.73
N ILE A 59 6.53 0.01 1.30
CA ILE A 59 6.05 0.14 -0.07
C ILE A 59 4.92 1.16 -0.02
N GLN A 60 5.11 2.27 -0.70
CA GLN A 60 4.24 3.43 -0.65
C GLN A 60 3.83 3.80 -2.08
N LEU A 61 2.55 4.10 -2.30
CA LEU A 61 2.11 4.82 -3.47
C LEU A 61 1.91 6.28 -3.05
N ALA A 62 2.68 7.21 -3.60
CA ALA A 62 2.59 8.63 -3.25
C ALA A 62 2.70 9.54 -4.47
N GLN A 63 2.17 10.75 -4.38
CA GLN A 63 2.09 11.70 -5.50
C GLN A 63 3.46 12.09 -6.11
N LEU A 64 3.46 12.37 -7.42
CA LEU A 64 4.59 12.97 -8.14
C LEU A 64 5.06 14.29 -7.48
N PRO A 65 6.37 14.48 -7.22
CA PRO A 65 6.87 15.81 -6.89
C PRO A 65 6.93 16.64 -8.17
N HIS A 66 6.18 17.75 -8.24
CA HIS A 66 6.74 18.94 -8.87
C HIS A 66 7.71 19.53 -7.83
N SER A 67 9.00 19.15 -7.95
CA SER A 67 10.13 19.56 -7.11
C SER A 67 10.25 18.83 -5.75
N LEU A 68 11.28 17.97 -5.62
CA LEU A 68 11.98 17.46 -4.41
C LEU A 68 11.25 17.25 -3.04
N SER A 69 9.93 17.32 -3.00
CA SER A 69 9.06 17.02 -1.85
C SER A 69 7.90 16.19 -2.36
N SER A 70 7.76 14.97 -1.84
CA SER A 70 6.57 14.13 -2.03
C SER A 70 5.43 14.50 -1.05
N GLN A 71 5.37 15.73 -0.55
CA GLN A 71 4.59 16.08 0.65
C GLN A 71 3.88 17.44 0.48
N GLY A 72 2.95 17.55 -0.47
CA GLY A 72 1.98 18.66 -0.40
C GLY A 72 1.04 18.47 0.80
N GLU A 73 0.53 19.55 1.40
CA GLU A 73 -0.49 19.47 2.48
C GLU A 73 -1.76 18.71 2.06
N ARG A 74 -1.93 18.44 0.76
CA ARG A 74 -3.07 17.76 0.17
C ARG A 74 -2.70 16.49 -0.60
N HIS A 75 -1.57 15.86 -0.28
CA HIS A 75 -1.13 14.65 -0.99
C HIS A 75 -2.10 13.48 -0.80
N ASP A 76 -2.08 12.58 -1.77
CA ASP A 76 -2.71 11.26 -1.68
C ASP A 76 -1.61 10.22 -1.51
N GLU A 77 -1.83 9.25 -0.62
CA GLU A 77 -0.85 8.20 -0.32
C GLU A 77 -1.51 6.92 0.19
N ILE A 78 -0.91 5.78 -0.15
CA ILE A 78 -1.34 4.45 0.28
C ILE A 78 -0.10 3.68 0.72
N ASP A 79 -0.13 3.19 1.96
CA ASP A 79 1.04 2.63 2.61
C ASP A 79 0.89 1.15 2.91
N PHE A 80 1.97 0.42 2.66
CA PHE A 80 2.25 -0.90 3.20
C PHE A 80 3.61 -0.88 3.87
N GLU A 81 3.62 -1.13 5.16
CA GLU A 81 4.74 -0.84 6.03
C GLU A 81 5.00 -2.07 6.89
N PHE A 82 6.10 -2.77 6.64
CA PHE A 82 6.48 -3.91 7.45
C PHE A 82 7.33 -3.40 8.60
N LEU A 83 6.74 -3.45 9.80
CA LEU A 83 7.41 -3.08 11.03
C LEU A 83 8.21 -4.30 11.51
N GLY A 84 9.54 -4.13 11.59
CA GLY A 84 10.46 -5.12 12.13
C GLY A 84 10.14 -5.46 13.59
N ASN A 85 10.74 -6.55 14.08
CA ASN A 85 10.59 -6.96 15.47
C ASN A 85 11.87 -7.68 15.93
N ALA A 86 11.97 -7.89 17.24
CA ALA A 86 13.04 -8.66 17.84
C ALA A 86 13.08 -10.09 17.26
N SER A 87 14.27 -10.69 17.22
CA SER A 87 14.46 -12.05 16.70
C SER A 87 13.49 -13.05 17.33
N GLY A 88 12.78 -13.80 16.47
CA GLY A 88 11.77 -14.77 16.88
C GLY A 88 10.37 -14.20 17.11
N GLN A 89 10.19 -12.87 17.09
CA GLN A 89 8.89 -12.22 17.18
C GLN A 89 8.33 -11.92 15.79
N PRO A 90 6.98 -11.95 15.61
CA PRO A 90 6.37 -11.71 14.32
C PRO A 90 6.50 -10.24 13.90
N CYS A 91 6.79 -10.01 12.62
CA CYS A 91 6.67 -8.68 12.02
C CYS A 91 5.20 -8.26 11.94
N THR A 92 4.98 -6.95 11.93
CA THR A 92 3.64 -6.36 11.76
C THR A 92 3.53 -5.74 10.38
N LEU A 93 2.44 -6.02 9.68
CA LEU A 93 2.08 -5.24 8.50
C LEU A 93 1.20 -4.07 8.92
N HIS A 94 1.70 -2.87 8.74
CA HIS A 94 1.00 -1.61 8.95
C HIS A 94 0.53 -1.06 7.60
N THR A 95 -0.69 -0.53 7.56
CA THR A 95 -1.27 0.08 6.36
C THR A 95 -1.88 1.43 6.72
N ASN A 96 -1.76 2.40 5.82
CA ASN A 96 -2.39 3.70 5.96
C ASN A 96 -2.95 4.19 4.63
N VAL A 97 -3.84 5.18 4.69
CA VAL A 97 -4.37 5.85 3.51
C VAL A 97 -4.47 7.34 3.82
N TYR A 98 -3.74 8.14 3.04
CA TYR A 98 -3.87 9.59 2.97
C TYR A 98 -4.71 9.96 1.76
N ALA A 99 -5.65 10.88 1.97
CA ALA A 99 -6.44 11.45 0.91
C ALA A 99 -6.63 12.93 1.17
N GLN A 100 -6.19 13.77 0.22
CA GLN A 100 -6.12 15.23 0.37
C GLN A 100 -5.39 15.64 1.66
N GLY A 101 -4.27 14.97 1.95
CA GLY A 101 -3.40 15.18 3.12
C GLY A 101 -3.97 14.71 4.44
N LYS A 102 -5.21 14.21 4.46
CA LYS A 102 -5.80 13.60 5.65
C LYS A 102 -5.38 12.15 5.69
N GLY A 103 -4.50 11.77 6.61
CA GLY A 103 -4.15 10.39 6.94
C GLY A 103 -4.90 9.89 8.18
N ASN A 104 -4.16 9.36 9.15
CA ASN A 104 -4.68 8.87 10.42
C ASN A 104 -5.65 7.68 10.26
N ARG A 105 -5.39 6.80 9.28
CA ARG A 105 -6.23 5.64 8.93
C ARG A 105 -5.45 4.34 9.07
N GLU A 106 -4.70 4.20 10.15
CA GLU A 106 -3.80 3.08 10.34
C GLU A 106 -4.58 1.79 10.67
N GLN A 107 -4.18 0.70 10.01
CA GLN A 107 -4.57 -0.66 10.39
C GLN A 107 -3.32 -1.54 10.43
N GLN A 108 -3.16 -2.31 11.50
CA GLN A 108 -2.01 -3.20 11.69
C GLN A 108 -2.47 -4.65 11.73
N PHE A 109 -1.67 -5.54 11.13
CA PHE A 109 -1.95 -6.95 10.97
C PHE A 109 -0.76 -7.80 11.41
N ARG A 110 -1.02 -8.87 12.15
CA ARG A 110 -0.08 -10.00 12.27
C ARG A 110 -0.09 -10.78 10.97
N LEU A 111 1.08 -11.06 10.42
CA LEU A 111 1.19 -11.91 9.23
C LEU A 111 1.02 -13.37 9.61
N TRP A 112 0.16 -14.09 8.88
CA TRP A 112 -0.09 -15.54 9.07
C TRP A 112 0.84 -16.43 8.25
N PHE A 113 1.70 -15.83 7.44
CA PHE A 113 2.71 -16.50 6.65
C PHE A 113 4.04 -15.80 6.93
N MET A 114 4.88 -16.39 7.78
CA MET A 114 6.30 -15.99 7.82
C MET A 114 7.16 -16.87 6.89
N LEU A 115 6.60 -18.00 6.39
CA LEU A 115 7.32 -18.98 5.57
C LEU A 115 6.49 -19.54 4.38
N GLY A 116 5.28 -19.03 4.13
CA GLY A 116 4.37 -19.50 3.07
C GLY A 116 4.13 -18.46 1.97
N LYS A 117 3.73 -18.92 0.77
CA LYS A 117 3.36 -18.03 -0.35
C LYS A 117 2.13 -17.21 0.06
N PRO A 118 2.14 -15.87 -0.11
CA PRO A 118 0.92 -15.07 0.08
C PRO A 118 -0.15 -15.57 -0.89
N ASP A 119 -1.35 -15.81 -0.40
CA ASP A 119 -2.44 -16.44 -1.13
C ASP A 119 -3.33 -15.44 -1.88
N GLY A 120 -2.91 -14.18 -1.97
CA GLY A 120 -3.69 -13.10 -2.58
C GLY A 120 -4.89 -12.65 -1.74
N SER A 121 -4.98 -13.04 -0.46
CA SER A 121 -6.11 -12.66 0.38
C SER A 121 -6.24 -11.14 0.54
N PRO A 122 -7.45 -10.56 0.37
CA PRO A 122 -7.71 -9.17 0.72
C PRO A 122 -7.57 -8.95 2.23
N ILE A 123 -6.87 -7.88 2.60
CA ILE A 123 -6.67 -7.50 4.02
C ILE A 123 -7.45 -6.24 4.38
N ARG A 124 -7.66 -5.34 3.42
CA ARG A 124 -8.25 -4.02 3.61
C ARG A 124 -8.94 -3.55 2.34
N ALA A 125 -10.06 -2.84 2.50
CA ALA A 125 -10.71 -2.12 1.41
C ALA A 125 -11.02 -0.70 1.88
N PHE A 126 -10.60 0.28 1.08
CA PHE A 126 -10.95 1.68 1.29
C PHE A 126 -11.87 2.10 0.14
N ASN A 127 -13.14 2.33 0.43
CA ASN A 127 -14.14 2.59 -0.61
C ASN A 127 -14.21 4.08 -0.95
N ASN A 128 -14.40 4.43 -2.23
CA ASN A 128 -14.72 5.80 -2.60
C ASN A 128 -16.09 6.17 -2.02
N ASN A 129 -16.09 7.11 -1.08
CA ASN A 129 -17.26 7.70 -0.47
C ASN A 129 -17.23 9.24 -0.55
N GLU A 130 -16.68 9.79 -1.64
CA GLU A 130 -16.61 11.24 -1.88
C GLU A 130 -18.00 11.90 -1.84
N GLY A 131 -19.03 11.21 -2.32
CA GLY A 131 -20.43 11.67 -2.23
C GLY A 131 -20.97 11.80 -0.80
N SER A 132 -20.19 11.38 0.21
CA SER A 132 -20.46 11.58 1.64
C SER A 132 -19.40 12.42 2.32
N GLY A 133 -18.61 13.18 1.56
CA GLY A 133 -17.58 14.08 2.06
C GLY A 133 -16.30 13.40 2.54
N ILE A 134 -16.12 12.09 2.29
CA ILE A 134 -14.90 11.34 2.65
C ILE A 134 -13.92 11.44 1.47
N PRO A 135 -12.75 12.09 1.64
CA PRO A 135 -11.76 12.20 0.57
C PRO A 135 -11.27 10.82 0.11
N PHE A 136 -10.93 10.71 -1.17
CA PHE A 136 -10.47 9.48 -1.78
C PHE A 136 -9.38 9.76 -2.82
N PRO A 137 -8.31 8.94 -2.88
CA PRO A 137 -7.22 9.13 -3.83
C PRO A 137 -7.67 8.75 -5.25
N LYS A 138 -8.17 9.74 -6.00
CA LYS A 138 -8.71 9.53 -7.37
C LYS A 138 -8.02 10.36 -8.44
N ASN A 139 -7.71 11.60 -8.12
CA ASN A 139 -7.40 12.62 -9.14
C ASN A 139 -5.91 12.98 -9.19
N GLN A 140 -5.12 12.51 -8.23
CA GLN A 140 -3.70 12.83 -8.13
C GLN A 140 -2.87 11.63 -8.62
N PRO A 141 -2.09 11.78 -9.72
CA PRO A 141 -1.21 10.72 -10.17
C PRO A 141 -0.16 10.36 -9.12
N MET A 142 0.03 9.07 -8.87
CA MET A 142 0.96 8.54 -7.87
C MET A 142 2.11 7.76 -8.51
N LYS A 143 3.24 7.70 -7.80
CA LYS A 143 4.39 6.84 -8.04
C LYS A 143 4.46 5.77 -6.96
N VAL A 144 5.00 4.61 -7.33
CA VAL A 144 5.40 3.58 -6.36
C VAL A 144 6.79 3.94 -5.82
N TYR A 145 6.91 3.91 -4.51
CA TYR A 145 8.13 4.06 -3.74
C TYR A 145 8.35 2.81 -2.90
N CYS A 146 9.61 2.39 -2.82
CA CYS A 146 10.04 1.32 -1.93
C CYS A 146 11.24 1.83 -1.14
N SER A 147 11.22 1.69 0.18
CA SER A 147 12.30 2.18 1.05
C SER A 147 12.52 1.28 2.26
N LEU A 148 13.77 1.25 2.72
CA LEU A 148 14.17 0.62 3.99
C LEU A 148 14.83 1.72 4.83
N TRP A 149 14.29 1.99 6.03
CA TRP A 149 14.81 3.03 6.91
C TRP A 149 14.59 2.68 8.39
N ASN A 150 15.25 3.42 9.29
CA ASN A 150 15.09 3.27 10.74
C ASN A 150 13.94 4.16 11.23
N ALA A 151 13.00 3.56 11.94
CA ALA A 151 11.82 4.22 12.48
C ALA A 151 11.69 3.96 13.99
N ASP A 152 12.81 4.07 14.72
CA ASP A 152 12.94 3.67 16.13
C ASP A 152 11.95 4.36 17.08
N ASP A 153 11.47 5.55 16.71
CA ASP A 153 10.56 6.32 17.54
C ASP A 153 9.16 5.69 17.65
N TRP A 154 8.79 4.77 16.75
CA TRP A 154 7.43 4.25 16.71
C TRP A 154 7.28 2.81 16.17
N ALA A 155 8.20 2.29 15.35
CA ALA A 155 7.97 1.07 14.58
C ALA A 155 7.80 -0.19 15.43
N THR A 156 8.75 -0.46 16.33
CA THR A 156 8.73 -1.72 17.09
C THR A 156 8.13 -1.50 18.47
N GLN A 157 6.95 -2.10 18.71
CA GLN A 157 6.19 -1.96 19.96
C GLN A 157 5.93 -0.50 20.35
N GLY A 158 5.56 0.33 19.38
CA GLY A 158 5.35 1.76 19.60
C GLY A 158 6.64 2.52 19.94
N GLY A 159 7.79 2.03 19.47
CA GLY A 159 9.10 2.66 19.65
C GLY A 159 9.87 2.22 20.90
N GLN A 160 9.37 1.23 21.64
CA GLN A 160 10.02 0.73 22.85
C GLN A 160 11.28 -0.08 22.55
N ILE A 161 11.31 -0.80 21.43
CA ILE A 161 12.47 -1.57 21.00
C ILE A 161 13.18 -0.81 19.88
N LYS A 162 14.45 -0.50 20.11
CA LYS A 162 15.31 0.24 19.19
C LYS A 162 16.08 -0.71 18.27
N THR A 163 16.59 -0.17 17.17
CA THR A 163 17.40 -0.92 16.21
C THR A 163 18.75 -1.26 16.83
N ASP A 164 19.07 -2.56 16.85
CA ASP A 164 20.40 -3.02 17.23
C ASP A 164 21.31 -2.99 16.01
N TRP A 165 22.07 -1.90 15.87
CA TRP A 165 22.96 -1.68 14.73
C TRP A 165 24.13 -2.67 14.64
N THR A 166 24.40 -3.45 15.69
CA THR A 166 25.41 -4.53 15.63
C THR A 166 24.97 -5.68 14.72
N LEU A 167 23.66 -5.80 14.45
CA LEU A 167 23.08 -6.77 13.53
C LEU A 167 23.08 -6.32 12.06
N ALA A 168 23.61 -5.12 11.77
CA ALA A 168 23.75 -4.63 10.41
C ALA A 168 24.72 -5.51 9.59
N PRO A 169 24.52 -5.64 8.27
CA PRO A 169 23.51 -4.96 7.46
C PRO A 169 22.13 -5.64 7.50
N PHE A 170 21.11 -4.80 7.58
CA PHE A 170 19.71 -5.17 7.38
C PHE A 170 19.37 -5.04 5.90
N LEU A 171 18.66 -6.00 5.32
CA LEU A 171 18.40 -6.02 3.89
C LEU A 171 16.88 -6.28 3.63
N ALA A 172 16.32 -5.86 2.49
CA ALA A 172 14.96 -6.24 2.08
C ALA A 172 14.78 -6.53 0.58
N PHE A 173 14.28 -7.74 0.26
CA PHE A 173 14.21 -8.34 -1.09
C PHE A 173 12.99 -7.85 -1.86
N TYR A 174 13.18 -7.45 -3.12
CA TYR A 174 12.08 -7.14 -4.04
C TYR A 174 12.27 -7.90 -5.34
N ARG A 175 11.29 -8.70 -5.74
CA ARG A 175 11.37 -9.50 -6.97
C ARG A 175 10.04 -9.49 -7.71
N ASN A 176 10.10 -9.91 -8.97
CA ASN A 176 8.95 -10.04 -9.85
C ASN A 176 8.13 -8.74 -9.92
N PHE A 177 8.77 -7.58 -10.03
CA PHE A 177 8.04 -6.32 -10.15
C PHE A 177 7.10 -6.37 -11.35
N ASN A 178 5.81 -6.18 -11.08
CA ASN A 178 4.79 -6.07 -12.12
C ASN A 178 3.94 -4.84 -11.81
N ALA A 179 3.70 -4.01 -12.82
CA ALA A 179 2.90 -2.81 -12.71
C ALA A 179 1.99 -2.72 -13.95
N ASP A 180 0.72 -3.02 -13.74
CA ASP A 180 -0.35 -2.74 -14.69
C ASP A 180 -1.05 -1.46 -14.24
N ALA A 181 -0.81 -0.37 -14.93
CA ALA A 181 -1.22 0.96 -14.49
C ALA A 181 -1.43 1.94 -15.66
N CYS A 182 -2.26 2.94 -15.40
CA CYS A 182 -2.43 4.10 -16.26
C CYS A 182 -1.26 5.07 -16.09
N VAL A 183 -0.37 5.13 -17.08
CA VAL A 183 0.76 6.06 -17.06
C VAL A 183 0.26 7.46 -17.35
N TRP A 184 0.55 8.40 -16.44
CA TRP A 184 0.21 9.81 -16.61
C TRP A 184 1.44 10.61 -17.07
N SER A 185 1.24 11.51 -18.03
CA SER A 185 2.23 12.52 -18.40
C SER A 185 1.58 13.90 -18.53
N ALA A 186 2.36 14.96 -18.30
CA ALA A 186 1.86 16.33 -18.42
C ALA A 186 1.42 16.69 -19.85
N SER A 187 2.05 16.10 -20.87
CA SER A 187 1.77 16.39 -22.28
C SER A 187 0.66 15.52 -22.89
N ALA A 188 0.41 14.32 -22.36
CA ALA A 188 -0.53 13.37 -22.93
C ALA A 188 -1.71 13.00 -21.99
N GLY A 189 -1.68 13.45 -20.74
CA GLY A 189 -2.66 13.04 -19.73
C GLY A 189 -2.48 11.57 -19.34
N SER A 190 -3.57 10.92 -18.91
CA SER A 190 -3.57 9.51 -18.53
C SER A 190 -3.63 8.60 -19.77
N SER A 191 -2.84 7.54 -19.80
CA SER A 191 -2.88 6.54 -20.88
C SER A 191 -4.22 5.76 -20.94
N CYS A 192 -5.01 5.79 -19.88
CA CYS A 192 -6.30 5.09 -19.80
C CYS A 192 -7.51 5.95 -20.23
N THR A 193 -7.32 7.23 -20.55
CA THR A 193 -8.41 8.03 -21.13
C THR A 193 -8.59 7.68 -22.60
N SER A 194 -9.79 7.23 -22.97
CA SER A 194 -10.16 6.92 -24.35
C SER A 194 -9.98 8.09 -25.29
N LYS A 195 -9.33 7.86 -26.44
CA LYS A 195 -9.18 8.87 -27.52
C LYS A 195 -10.43 9.00 -28.41
N THR A 196 -11.47 8.19 -28.19
CA THR A 196 -12.69 8.18 -29.00
C THR A 196 -13.95 8.04 -28.12
N PRO A 197 -15.11 8.60 -28.52
CA PRO A 197 -16.35 8.61 -27.72
C PRO A 197 -17.01 7.23 -27.50
N HIS A 198 -16.53 6.17 -28.15
CA HIS A 198 -17.22 4.87 -28.21
C HIS A 198 -16.39 3.65 -27.80
N SER A 199 -15.14 3.81 -27.35
CA SER A 199 -14.39 2.71 -26.74
C SER A 199 -13.85 3.13 -25.38
N ILE A 200 -14.58 2.83 -24.30
CA ILE A 200 -14.05 2.90 -22.95
C ILE A 200 -13.05 1.75 -22.82
N ASN A 201 -11.75 2.04 -22.92
CA ASN A 201 -10.71 1.02 -22.71
C ASN A 201 -10.41 0.92 -21.20
N THR A 202 -11.46 0.78 -20.39
CA THR A 202 -11.31 0.58 -18.94
C THR A 202 -10.75 -0.81 -18.73
N GLN A 203 -9.57 -0.89 -18.13
CA GLN A 203 -9.01 -2.17 -17.73
C GLN A 203 -9.93 -2.83 -16.69
N ALA A 204 -10.01 -4.16 -16.70
CA ALA A 204 -10.91 -4.89 -15.80
C ALA A 204 -10.63 -4.57 -14.32
N TRP A 205 -9.36 -4.34 -13.96
CA TRP A 205 -8.94 -4.01 -12.60
C TRP A 205 -9.42 -2.64 -12.12
N GLU A 206 -9.66 -1.66 -13.01
CA GLU A 206 -10.07 -0.29 -12.63
C GLU A 206 -11.46 -0.26 -11.96
N THR A 207 -12.34 -1.18 -12.35
CA THR A 207 -13.71 -1.27 -11.81
C THR A 207 -13.95 -2.50 -10.96
N GLN A 208 -12.90 -3.31 -10.74
CA GLN A 208 -13.00 -4.55 -10.00
C GLN A 208 -13.20 -4.29 -8.51
N GLY A 209 -14.35 -4.71 -7.98
CA GLY A 209 -14.59 -4.80 -6.55
C GLY A 209 -14.42 -6.22 -6.03
N LEU A 210 -14.22 -6.37 -4.71
CA LEU A 210 -14.28 -7.69 -4.08
C LEU A 210 -15.66 -8.32 -4.28
N ASP A 211 -15.67 -9.55 -4.79
CA ASP A 211 -16.86 -10.39 -4.88
C ASP A 211 -17.29 -10.92 -3.49
N ALA A 212 -18.33 -11.74 -3.42
CA ALA A 212 -18.81 -12.26 -2.13
C ALA A 212 -17.75 -13.11 -1.40
N LYS A 213 -16.98 -13.90 -2.14
CA LYS A 213 -15.93 -14.76 -1.58
C LYS A 213 -14.78 -13.93 -1.02
N GLY A 214 -14.28 -12.96 -1.78
CA GLY A 214 -13.23 -12.03 -1.37
C GLY A 214 -13.63 -11.21 -0.14
N ARG A 215 -14.88 -10.75 -0.08
CA ARG A 215 -15.42 -10.07 1.11
C ARG A 215 -15.43 -10.97 2.35
N ASN A 216 -15.87 -12.22 2.21
CA ASN A 216 -15.86 -13.17 3.33
C ASN A 216 -14.43 -13.54 3.76
N ARG A 217 -13.50 -13.69 2.80
CA ARG A 217 -12.09 -13.93 3.08
C ARG A 217 -11.47 -12.75 3.85
N MET A 218 -11.74 -11.52 3.43
CA MET A 218 -11.25 -10.32 4.12
C MET A 218 -11.77 -10.24 5.57
N ARG A 219 -13.06 -10.53 5.79
CA ARG A 219 -13.62 -10.59 7.16
C ARG A 219 -12.92 -11.62 8.02
N TRP A 220 -12.68 -12.82 7.48
CA TRP A 220 -11.95 -13.86 8.20
C TRP A 220 -10.53 -13.39 8.54
N VAL A 221 -9.80 -12.81 7.58
CA VAL A 221 -8.46 -12.25 7.82
C VAL A 221 -8.49 -11.19 8.91
N GLN A 222 -9.38 -10.19 8.79
CA GLN A 222 -9.49 -9.10 9.76
C GLN A 222 -9.85 -9.63 11.16
N SER A 223 -10.78 -10.60 11.27
CA SER A 223 -11.16 -11.19 12.56
C SER A 223 -10.03 -11.94 13.29
N LYS A 224 -9.02 -12.43 12.55
CA LYS A 224 -7.94 -13.25 13.11
C LYS A 224 -6.64 -12.49 13.27
N PHE A 225 -6.37 -11.53 12.40
CA PHE A 225 -5.04 -10.98 12.23
C PHE A 225 -4.93 -9.48 12.47
N ILE A 226 -6.03 -8.72 12.49
CA ILE A 226 -5.95 -7.30 12.83
C ILE A 226 -5.58 -7.14 14.31
N ILE A 227 -4.59 -6.30 14.58
CA ILE A 227 -4.13 -5.99 15.95
C ILE A 227 -4.32 -4.52 16.32
N TYR A 228 -4.45 -3.65 15.32
CA TYR A 228 -4.84 -2.25 15.49
C TYR A 228 -5.77 -1.85 14.35
N ASP A 229 -6.82 -1.10 14.68
CA ASP A 229 -7.78 -0.57 13.72
C ASP A 229 -8.24 0.81 14.18
N TYR A 230 -7.87 1.86 13.45
CA TYR A 230 -8.28 3.23 13.75
C TYR A 230 -9.80 3.39 13.86
N CYS A 231 -10.58 2.56 13.15
CA CYS A 231 -12.05 2.59 13.23
C CYS A 231 -12.61 2.09 14.58
N LYS A 232 -11.80 1.42 15.40
CA LYS A 232 -12.19 0.88 16.71
C LYS A 232 -11.49 1.59 17.89
N ASP A 233 -10.55 2.49 17.60
CA ASP A 233 -9.79 3.21 18.61
C ASP A 233 -10.60 4.39 19.17
N SER A 234 -11.46 4.09 20.14
CA SER A 234 -12.33 5.07 20.80
C SER A 234 -11.56 6.16 21.55
N LYS A 235 -10.36 5.84 22.04
CA LYS A 235 -9.48 6.79 22.76
C LYS A 235 -8.97 7.86 21.81
N ARG A 236 -8.46 7.46 20.65
CA ARG A 236 -7.95 8.38 19.62
C ARG A 236 -9.02 9.34 19.13
N VAL A 237 -10.24 8.84 18.94
CA VAL A 237 -11.32 9.62 18.32
C VAL A 237 -12.24 10.29 19.34
N ASN A 238 -11.98 10.12 20.64
CA ASN A 238 -12.84 10.59 21.73
C ASN A 238 -14.33 10.26 21.48
N GLY A 239 -14.60 9.02 21.07
CA GLY A 239 -15.94 8.52 20.70
C GLY A 239 -16.52 9.01 19.36
N ARG A 240 -15.85 9.93 18.64
CA ARG A 240 -16.29 10.46 17.34
C ARG A 240 -15.63 9.73 16.16
N PHE A 241 -16.10 8.52 15.88
CA PHE A 241 -15.55 7.70 14.80
C PHE A 241 -15.64 8.36 13.41
N PRO A 242 -14.59 8.19 12.56
CA PRO A 242 -14.59 8.65 11.18
C PRO A 242 -15.80 8.14 10.39
N ALA A 243 -16.31 8.96 9.46
CA ALA A 243 -17.54 8.67 8.73
C ALA A 243 -17.41 7.41 7.86
N GLU A 244 -16.22 7.15 7.34
CA GLU A 244 -15.87 5.97 6.56
C GLU A 244 -15.99 4.66 7.36
N CYS A 245 -15.77 4.72 8.67
CA CYS A 245 -15.86 3.56 9.55
C CYS A 245 -17.31 3.13 9.81
N ARG A 246 -18.26 4.09 9.80
CA ARG A 246 -19.69 3.83 10.07
C ARG A 246 -20.40 3.05 8.97
N ARG A 247 -19.85 3.07 7.75
CA ARG A 247 -20.46 2.48 6.54
C ARG A 247 -19.66 1.34 5.95
N SER A 248 -18.51 1.01 6.53
CA SER A 248 -17.76 -0.19 6.16
C SER A 248 -18.58 -1.41 6.57
N ARG A 249 -19.36 -1.98 5.64
CA ARG A 249 -20.14 -3.24 5.82
C ARG A 249 -19.23 -4.49 5.98
N PHE A 250 -18.01 -4.27 6.44
CA PHE A 250 -16.95 -5.25 6.70
C PHE A 250 -16.61 -5.35 8.19
N LEU A 251 -17.16 -4.46 9.01
CA LEU A 251 -17.35 -4.71 10.44
C LEU A 251 -18.55 -5.63 10.67
#